data_AF-A0A952BKE0-F1
#
_entry.id   AF-A0A952BKE0-F1
#
_cell.length_a   1.000
_cell.length_b   1.000
_cell.length_c   1.000
_cell.angle_alpha   90.00
_cell.angle_beta   90.00
_cell.angle_gamma   90.00
#
_symmetry.space_group_name_H-M   'P 1'
#
loop_
_entity.id
_entity.type
_entity.pdbx_description
1 polymer ?
#
loop_
_entity_poly.entity_id
_entity_poly.type
_entity_poly.pdbx_seq_one_letter_code
_entity_poly.pdbx_strand_id
1 'polypeptide(L)'
;RLQSTTTDYFVNSAAVSSGTWFHVAFSWGSDGMALYLDGAAPVTDPYIGGLGATSGDTGNFEPIAFGAGTTTSDDLLVTATSDHFAGYLDDVRIYNRALSLAEVQTLAGCTPGLDLVKRAFWLDGTPIPTGATIPSGMEFKFLLYINNSSGARSDVSVRDVLDLAFQYQPGTMRVDNSVGNCAAAACTAPEEQAIFAAVNAAALRTDVVDGDVVSYTGASSRVDAGNGTEANLQLDINGNAVWAILFSAKMP
;
A
#
# COMPACT_ATOMS: atom_id res chain seq x y z
N ARG A 1 -18.35 5.31 21.72
CA ARG A 1 -19.03 4.54 22.77
C ARG A 1 -20.20 3.82 22.13
N LEU A 2 -20.36 2.52 22.37
CA LEU A 2 -21.62 1.81 22.17
C LEU A 2 -22.08 1.29 23.54
N GLN A 3 -23.35 0.99 23.70
CA GLN A 3 -23.90 0.61 25.00
C GLN A 3 -24.88 -0.55 24.89
N SER A 4 -24.85 -1.45 25.89
CA SER A 4 -25.92 -2.38 26.17
C SER A 4 -26.86 -1.81 27.24
N THR A 5 -27.86 -2.58 27.66
CA THR A 5 -28.73 -2.24 28.80
C THR A 5 -27.99 -1.98 30.11
N THR A 6 -26.78 -2.51 30.28
CA THR A 6 -26.07 -2.49 31.57
C THR A 6 -24.63 -1.98 31.49
N THR A 7 -24.08 -1.80 30.30
CA THR A 7 -22.64 -1.59 30.13
C THR A 7 -22.35 -0.66 28.95
N ASP A 8 -21.44 0.28 29.17
CA ASP A 8 -20.83 1.07 28.09
C ASP A 8 -19.54 0.39 27.59
N TYR A 9 -19.38 0.37 26.27
CA TYR A 9 -18.23 -0.20 25.55
C TYR A 9 -17.47 0.90 24.81
N PHE A 10 -16.14 0.84 24.91
CA PHE A 10 -15.23 1.85 24.36
C PHE A 10 -14.07 1.19 23.65
N VAL A 11 -13.71 1.76 22.50
CA VAL A 11 -12.41 1.58 21.86
C VAL A 11 -11.72 2.93 21.83
N ASN A 12 -10.44 2.98 22.18
CA ASN A 12 -9.67 4.21 22.25
C ASN A 12 -8.39 4.04 21.42
N SER A 13 -8.05 5.05 20.62
CA SER A 13 -6.81 5.08 19.84
C SER A 13 -5.67 5.69 20.66
N ALA A 14 -4.50 5.81 20.01
CA ALA A 14 -3.46 6.72 20.48
C ALA A 14 -3.97 8.17 20.54
N ALA A 15 -3.31 9.00 21.34
CA ALA A 15 -3.63 10.42 21.47
C ALA A 15 -3.40 11.16 20.14
N VAL A 16 -4.30 12.09 19.82
CA VAL A 16 -4.21 12.99 18.65
C VAL A 16 -3.75 14.38 19.09
N SER A 17 -3.13 15.12 18.17
CA SER A 17 -2.67 16.49 18.40
C SER A 17 -3.60 17.52 17.74
N SER A 18 -3.78 18.68 18.38
CA SER A 18 -4.56 19.77 17.77
C SER A 18 -3.84 20.34 16.55
N GLY A 19 -4.62 20.78 15.55
CA GLY A 19 -4.09 21.39 14.32
C GLY A 19 -3.54 20.40 13.29
N THR A 20 -3.65 19.09 13.53
CA THR A 20 -3.25 18.03 12.60
C THR A 20 -4.48 17.32 12.02
N TRP A 21 -4.46 17.01 10.72
CA TRP A 21 -5.47 16.17 10.10
C TRP A 21 -5.21 14.70 10.42
N PHE A 22 -6.27 13.96 10.76
CA PHE A 22 -6.23 12.52 10.98
C PHE A 22 -7.33 11.87 10.17
N HIS A 23 -7.06 10.68 9.64
CA HIS A 23 -8.11 9.80 9.14
C HIS A 23 -8.59 8.89 10.26
N VAL A 24 -9.89 8.88 10.51
CA VAL A 24 -10.52 8.02 11.54
C VAL A 24 -11.57 7.15 10.88
N ALA A 25 -11.51 5.84 11.12
CA ALA A 25 -12.60 4.92 10.76
C ALA A 25 -13.06 4.16 11.99
N PHE A 26 -14.37 3.98 12.13
CA PHE A 26 -14.97 3.20 13.21
C PHE A 26 -16.01 2.27 12.61
N SER A 27 -15.97 0.99 12.99
CA SER A 27 -16.95 -0.01 12.60
C SER A 27 -17.47 -0.78 13.80
N TRP A 28 -18.66 -1.35 13.65
CA TRP A 28 -19.32 -2.21 14.63
C TRP A 28 -20.19 -3.24 13.89
N GLY A 29 -20.65 -4.27 14.59
CA GLY A 29 -21.54 -5.30 14.04
C GLY A 29 -21.16 -6.70 14.52
N SER A 30 -21.43 -7.73 13.70
CA SER A 30 -21.18 -9.13 14.05
C SER A 30 -19.72 -9.44 14.41
N ASP A 31 -18.79 -8.64 13.89
CA ASP A 31 -17.34 -8.83 14.08
C ASP A 31 -16.79 -8.01 15.26
N GLY A 32 -17.67 -7.33 16.00
CA GLY A 32 -17.29 -6.45 17.09
C GLY A 32 -17.02 -5.00 16.66
N MET A 33 -16.57 -4.19 17.60
CA MET A 33 -16.13 -2.81 17.39
C MET A 33 -14.68 -2.78 16.90
N ALA A 34 -14.37 -1.89 15.97
CA ALA A 34 -13.00 -1.61 15.54
C ALA A 34 -12.80 -0.11 15.27
N LEU A 35 -11.72 0.46 15.82
CA LEU A 35 -11.32 1.86 15.62
C LEU A 35 -9.94 1.91 14.96
N TYR A 36 -9.85 2.64 13.86
CA TYR A 36 -8.64 2.86 13.09
C TYR A 36 -8.26 4.34 13.14
N LEU A 37 -6.98 4.62 13.30
CA LEU A 37 -6.38 5.95 13.20
C LEU A 37 -5.29 5.90 12.14
N ASP A 38 -5.37 6.76 11.13
CA ASP A 38 -4.44 6.87 10.01
C ASP A 38 -4.12 5.51 9.34
N GLY A 39 -5.14 4.66 9.15
CA GLY A 39 -4.99 3.38 8.47
C GLY A 39 -4.18 2.31 9.24
N ALA A 40 -3.80 2.57 10.49
CA ALA A 40 -3.15 1.58 11.34
C ALA A 40 -4.07 0.38 11.67
N ALA A 41 -3.50 -0.71 12.18
CA ALA A 41 -4.27 -1.84 12.69
C ALA A 41 -5.26 -1.37 13.77
N PRO A 42 -6.49 -1.92 13.80
CA PRO A 42 -7.53 -1.38 14.66
C PRO A 42 -7.33 -1.77 16.13
N VAL A 43 -7.82 -0.90 17.02
CA VAL A 43 -8.15 -1.29 18.38
C VAL A 43 -9.56 -1.85 18.40
N THR A 44 -9.74 -3.04 18.98
CA THR A 44 -10.99 -3.80 18.88
C THR A 44 -11.64 -4.07 20.23
N ASP A 45 -12.97 -4.19 20.24
CA ASP A 45 -13.77 -4.71 21.35
C ASP A 45 -14.77 -5.73 20.79
N PRO A 46 -14.98 -6.91 21.41
CA PRO A 46 -15.85 -7.95 20.88
C PRO A 46 -17.36 -7.61 20.93
N TYR A 47 -17.75 -6.44 21.44
CA TYR A 47 -19.15 -6.04 21.53
C TYR A 47 -19.81 -5.89 20.15
N ILE A 48 -20.92 -6.62 19.96
CA ILE A 48 -21.62 -6.74 18.67
C ILE A 48 -22.87 -5.85 18.52
N GLY A 49 -23.17 -5.02 19.51
CA GLY A 49 -24.29 -4.07 19.44
C GLY A 49 -24.02 -2.92 18.47
N GLY A 50 -25.00 -2.03 18.31
CA GLY A 50 -24.91 -0.99 17.29
C GLY A 50 -25.89 0.17 17.46
N LEU A 51 -26.61 0.47 16.38
CA LEU A 51 -27.60 1.54 16.29
C LEU A 51 -29.01 0.94 16.20
N GLY A 52 -30.04 1.77 16.38
CA GLY A 52 -31.43 1.31 16.31
C GLY A 52 -31.71 0.29 17.41
N ALA A 53 -32.43 -0.77 17.06
CA ALA A 53 -32.85 -1.81 17.99
C ALA A 53 -31.71 -2.63 18.63
N THR A 54 -30.47 -2.49 18.16
CA THR A 54 -29.30 -3.17 18.76
C THR A 54 -28.46 -2.26 19.66
N SER A 55 -28.97 -1.07 19.98
CA SER A 55 -28.33 -0.10 20.89
C SER A 55 -29.06 -0.06 22.22
N GLY A 56 -28.43 -0.50 23.31
CA GLY A 56 -29.02 -0.38 24.64
C GLY A 56 -30.29 -1.22 24.86
N ASP A 57 -31.24 -0.65 25.61
CA ASP A 57 -32.50 -1.27 26.06
C ASP A 57 -33.54 -1.42 24.94
N THR A 58 -34.37 -0.38 24.71
CA THR A 58 -35.41 -0.39 23.67
C THR A 58 -34.91 0.04 22.29
N GLY A 59 -33.62 0.39 22.17
CA GLY A 59 -32.98 0.91 20.96
C GLY A 59 -32.57 2.38 21.09
N ASN A 60 -31.77 2.86 20.12
CA ASN A 60 -31.43 4.27 19.93
C ASN A 60 -31.77 4.65 18.49
N PHE A 61 -32.77 5.52 18.32
CA PHE A 61 -33.31 5.93 17.01
C PHE A 61 -32.95 7.38 16.67
N GLU A 62 -32.04 7.98 17.43
CA GLU A 62 -31.52 9.31 17.19
C GLU A 62 -30.76 9.35 15.85
N PRO A 63 -30.95 10.41 15.03
CA PRO A 63 -30.20 10.57 13.79
C PRO A 63 -28.69 10.66 14.05
N ILE A 64 -27.89 10.18 13.10
CA ILE A 64 -26.43 10.41 13.12
C ILE A 64 -26.16 11.90 12.96
N ALA A 65 -25.53 12.49 13.98
CA ALA A 65 -25.07 13.88 13.97
C ALA A 65 -23.55 13.95 13.83
N PHE A 66 -23.08 14.98 13.14
CA PHE A 66 -21.66 15.32 13.04
C PHE A 66 -21.40 16.65 13.72
N GLY A 67 -20.29 16.74 14.46
CA GLY A 67 -19.85 17.98 15.08
C GLY A 67 -20.49 18.31 16.44
N ALA A 68 -21.37 17.45 16.97
CA ALA A 68 -21.94 17.58 18.32
C ALA A 68 -22.49 16.23 18.80
N GLY A 69 -22.65 16.09 20.11
CA GLY A 69 -23.39 15.00 20.74
C GLY A 69 -24.89 15.26 20.77
N THR A 70 -25.68 14.20 20.70
CA THR A 70 -27.15 14.21 20.76
C THR A 70 -27.68 13.49 22.01
N THR A 71 -26.88 13.42 23.07
CA THR A 71 -27.22 12.69 24.31
C THR A 71 -28.42 13.25 25.08
N THR A 72 -28.92 14.41 24.68
CA THR A 72 -30.09 15.09 25.28
C THR A 72 -31.24 15.30 24.29
N SER A 73 -31.16 14.73 23.08
CA SER A 73 -32.27 14.76 22.12
C SER A 73 -33.25 13.62 22.35
N ASP A 74 -34.49 13.79 21.86
CA ASP A 74 -35.47 12.70 21.79
C ASP A 74 -35.27 11.85 20.52
N ASP A 75 -35.88 10.66 20.50
CA ASP A 75 -35.91 9.78 19.33
C ASP A 75 -36.34 10.52 18.05
N LEU A 76 -35.65 10.23 16.94
CA LEU A 76 -35.89 10.82 15.62
C LEU A 76 -35.67 12.35 15.54
N LEU A 77 -35.11 12.97 16.57
CA LEU A 77 -34.74 14.39 16.59
C LEU A 77 -33.23 14.56 16.77
N VAL A 78 -32.65 15.57 16.13
CA VAL A 78 -31.22 15.92 16.28
C VAL A 78 -30.97 16.97 17.38
N THR A 79 -32.03 17.54 17.94
CA THR A 79 -31.98 18.61 18.95
C THR A 79 -32.60 18.16 20.26
N ALA A 80 -32.11 18.60 21.42
CA ALA A 80 -30.99 19.53 21.64
C ALA A 80 -29.61 18.86 21.51
N THR A 81 -28.58 19.64 21.12
CA THR A 81 -27.19 19.15 20.98
C THR A 81 -26.31 19.60 22.14
N SER A 82 -25.32 18.78 22.51
CA SER A 82 -24.28 19.05 23.51
C SER A 82 -22.89 18.72 22.96
N ASP A 83 -21.83 18.96 23.72
CA ASP A 83 -20.46 18.45 23.43
C ASP A 83 -19.95 18.76 22.01
N HIS A 84 -20.06 20.04 21.62
CA HIS A 84 -19.72 20.51 20.28
C HIS A 84 -18.23 20.28 19.95
N PHE A 85 -17.97 19.77 18.75
CA PHE A 85 -16.64 19.55 18.22
C PHE A 85 -16.05 20.86 17.67
N ALA A 86 -14.92 21.28 18.24
CA ALA A 86 -14.17 22.44 17.78
C ALA A 86 -13.05 22.01 16.82
N GLY A 87 -13.39 21.74 15.57
CA GLY A 87 -12.45 21.32 14.54
C GLY A 87 -13.06 21.33 13.14
N TYR A 88 -12.35 20.72 12.19
CA TYR A 88 -12.80 20.54 10.82
C TYR A 88 -13.06 19.06 10.55
N LEU A 89 -14.10 18.78 9.77
CA LEU A 89 -14.40 17.46 9.22
C LEU A 89 -14.34 17.58 7.71
N ASP A 90 -13.70 16.62 7.05
CA ASP A 90 -13.66 16.51 5.60
C ASP A 90 -13.83 15.04 5.21
N ASP A 91 -14.34 14.82 4.01
CA ASP A 91 -14.40 13.51 3.34
C ASP A 91 -15.14 12.40 4.13
N VAL A 92 -16.24 12.79 4.79
CA VAL A 92 -17.07 11.91 5.63
C VAL A 92 -17.81 10.87 4.78
N ARG A 93 -17.68 9.60 5.15
CA ARG A 93 -18.33 8.46 4.47
C ARG A 93 -19.01 7.53 5.48
N ILE A 94 -20.13 6.92 5.06
CA ILE A 94 -20.86 5.91 5.84
C ILE A 94 -21.08 4.69 4.94
N TYR A 95 -20.81 3.50 5.50
CA TYR A 95 -20.99 2.23 4.81
C TYR A 95 -21.97 1.34 5.57
N ASN A 96 -22.73 0.53 4.86
CA ASN A 96 -23.65 -0.47 5.43
C ASN A 96 -22.97 -1.82 5.72
N ARG A 97 -21.64 -1.82 5.81
CA ARG A 97 -20.80 -2.99 6.11
C ARG A 97 -19.54 -2.54 6.84
N ALA A 98 -18.92 -3.47 7.57
CA ALA A 98 -17.55 -3.29 8.01
C ALA A 98 -16.60 -3.26 6.80
N LEU A 99 -15.66 -2.32 6.80
CA LEU A 99 -14.57 -2.28 5.83
C LEU A 99 -13.42 -3.16 6.32
N SER A 100 -12.71 -3.80 5.40
CA SER A 100 -11.46 -4.47 5.69
C SER A 100 -10.34 -3.46 6.00
N LEU A 101 -9.28 -3.91 6.69
CA LEU A 101 -8.11 -3.07 6.98
C LEU A 101 -7.52 -2.44 5.70
N ALA A 102 -7.43 -3.20 4.59
CA ALA A 102 -6.88 -2.71 3.33
C ALA A 102 -7.74 -1.58 2.70
N GLU A 103 -9.06 -1.66 2.85
CA GLU A 103 -9.98 -0.62 2.39
C GLU A 103 -9.83 0.65 3.22
N VAL A 104 -9.74 0.51 4.55
CA VAL A 104 -9.51 1.65 5.46
C VAL A 104 -8.15 2.31 5.19
N GLN A 105 -7.11 1.51 4.97
CA GLN A 105 -5.77 1.97 4.57
C GLN A 105 -5.80 2.81 3.29
N THR A 106 -6.52 2.33 2.28
CA THR A 106 -6.70 3.08 1.03
C THR A 106 -7.40 4.43 1.27
N LEU A 107 -8.47 4.46 2.07
CA LEU A 107 -9.18 5.69 2.42
C LEU A 107 -8.34 6.67 3.25
N ALA A 108 -7.47 6.15 4.12
CA ALA A 108 -6.57 6.94 4.93
C ALA A 108 -5.44 7.61 4.12
N GLY A 109 -5.33 7.33 2.82
CA GLY A 109 -4.15 7.69 2.04
C GLY A 109 -2.92 6.86 2.39
N CYS A 110 -3.01 5.98 3.40
CA CYS A 110 -2.09 4.88 3.68
C CYS A 110 -2.34 3.73 2.70
N THR A 111 -2.31 4.00 1.40
CA THR A 111 -2.11 2.90 0.47
C THR A 111 -0.79 2.27 0.90
N PRO A 112 -0.70 0.96 1.17
CA PRO A 112 0.61 0.31 1.23
C PRO A 112 1.13 0.44 -0.19
N GLY A 113 1.84 1.55 -0.44
CA GLY A 113 2.40 1.88 -1.72
C GLY A 113 3.28 0.70 -2.08
N LEU A 114 3.07 0.14 -3.26
CA LEU A 114 4.10 -0.70 -3.85
C LEU A 114 5.30 0.22 -4.04
N ASP A 115 6.23 0.16 -3.09
CA ASP A 115 7.44 0.98 -3.12
C ASP A 115 8.32 0.44 -4.24
N LEU A 116 8.39 1.19 -5.34
CA LEU A 116 9.31 0.90 -6.43
C LEU A 116 10.67 1.49 -6.11
N VAL A 117 11.65 0.62 -5.90
CA VAL A 117 13.03 1.01 -5.65
C VAL A 117 13.88 0.69 -6.87
N LYS A 118 14.75 1.62 -7.25
CA LYS A 118 15.77 1.45 -8.29
C LYS A 118 17.18 1.52 -7.68
N ARG A 119 18.01 0.53 -7.99
CA ARG A 119 19.41 0.41 -7.55
C ARG A 119 20.30 0.07 -8.73
N ALA A 120 21.58 0.41 -8.60
CA ALA A 120 22.61 0.04 -9.56
C ALA A 120 23.64 -0.87 -8.88
N PHE A 121 24.13 -1.86 -9.61
CA PHE A 121 25.09 -2.86 -9.15
C PHE A 121 26.15 -3.10 -10.21
N TRP A 122 27.38 -3.37 -9.79
CA TRP A 122 28.38 -3.95 -10.67
C TRP A 122 28.00 -5.38 -11.07
N LEU A 123 28.65 -5.93 -12.10
CA LEU A 123 28.34 -7.27 -12.60
C LEU A 123 28.57 -8.37 -11.56
N ASP A 124 29.44 -8.14 -10.60
CA ASP A 124 29.72 -9.03 -9.47
C ASP A 124 28.69 -8.94 -8.34
N GLY A 125 27.70 -8.05 -8.46
CA GLY A 125 26.68 -7.79 -7.45
C GLY A 125 27.11 -6.80 -6.39
N THR A 126 28.25 -6.12 -6.50
CA THR A 126 28.60 -5.04 -5.57
C THR A 126 27.71 -3.82 -5.83
N PRO A 127 27.00 -3.26 -4.82
CA PRO A 127 26.17 -2.07 -5.00
C PRO A 127 26.99 -0.86 -5.49
N ILE A 128 26.42 -0.09 -6.41
CA ILE A 128 26.97 1.20 -6.85
C ILE A 128 26.29 2.30 -6.02
N PRO A 129 27.04 3.05 -5.18
CA PRO A 129 26.47 4.11 -4.38
C PRO A 129 25.87 5.24 -5.21
N THR A 130 24.85 5.90 -4.67
CA THR A 130 24.29 7.11 -5.30
C THR A 130 25.37 8.18 -5.45
N GLY A 131 25.45 8.78 -6.63
CA GLY A 131 26.45 9.80 -6.97
C GLY A 131 27.82 9.25 -7.36
N ALA A 132 28.01 7.92 -7.42
CA ALA A 132 29.24 7.34 -7.93
C ALA A 132 29.43 7.64 -9.43
N THR A 133 30.66 7.93 -9.83
CA THR A 133 31.04 8.07 -11.24
C THR A 133 31.21 6.69 -11.86
N ILE A 134 30.49 6.42 -12.95
CA ILE A 134 30.64 5.21 -13.74
C ILE A 134 31.60 5.51 -14.90
N PRO A 135 32.75 4.83 -15.02
CA PRO A 135 33.66 5.03 -16.14
C PRO A 135 33.02 4.65 -17.47
N SER A 136 33.35 5.39 -18.52
CA SER A 136 33.00 5.03 -19.91
C SER A 136 33.53 3.63 -20.25
N GLY A 137 32.75 2.89 -21.02
CA GLY A 137 33.00 1.50 -21.40
C GLY A 137 32.57 0.46 -20.37
N MET A 138 32.16 0.84 -19.16
CA MET A 138 31.78 -0.11 -18.11
C MET A 138 30.33 -0.55 -18.24
N GLU A 139 30.10 -1.86 -18.12
CA GLU A 139 28.77 -2.46 -17.97
C GLU A 139 28.44 -2.60 -16.49
N PHE A 140 27.18 -2.35 -16.16
CA PHE A 140 26.60 -2.48 -14.83
C PHE A 140 25.13 -2.90 -14.94
N LYS A 141 24.50 -3.20 -13.82
CA LYS A 141 23.13 -3.72 -13.75
C LYS A 141 22.23 -2.75 -13.01
N PHE A 142 21.02 -2.56 -13.52
CA PHE A 142 19.93 -1.95 -12.78
C PHE A 142 19.05 -3.05 -12.17
N LEU A 143 18.77 -2.90 -10.88
CA LEU A 143 17.76 -3.65 -10.15
C LEU A 143 16.59 -2.70 -9.89
N LEU A 144 15.41 -3.04 -10.38
CA LEU A 144 14.17 -2.41 -9.95
C LEU A 144 13.36 -3.45 -9.20
N TYR A 145 12.84 -3.11 -8.03
CA TYR A 145 12.04 -4.05 -7.24
C TYR A 145 10.90 -3.36 -6.50
N ILE A 146 9.88 -4.15 -6.19
CA ILE A 146 8.71 -3.77 -5.42
C ILE A 146 8.64 -4.65 -4.18
N ASN A 147 8.67 -4.04 -2.99
CA ASN A 147 8.46 -4.75 -1.73
C ASN A 147 6.96 -4.81 -1.41
N ASN A 148 6.32 -5.96 -1.62
CA ASN A 148 4.90 -6.13 -1.29
C ASN A 148 4.73 -6.80 0.08
N SER A 149 4.56 -5.98 1.12
CA SER A 149 4.24 -6.42 2.48
C SER A 149 2.75 -6.69 2.72
N SER A 150 1.94 -6.68 1.66
CA SER A 150 0.50 -6.84 1.71
C SER A 150 0.04 -8.11 0.99
N GLY A 151 -1.27 -8.25 0.75
CA GLY A 151 -1.81 -9.32 -0.09
C GLY A 151 -1.27 -9.27 -1.53
N ALA A 152 -1.48 -10.35 -2.29
CA ALA A 152 -1.09 -10.40 -3.69
C ALA A 152 -1.70 -9.25 -4.49
N ARG A 153 -0.95 -8.71 -5.44
CA ARG A 153 -1.36 -7.62 -6.33
C ARG A 153 -1.30 -8.12 -7.76
N SER A 154 -2.43 -8.05 -8.45
CA SER A 154 -2.52 -8.29 -9.89
C SER A 154 -2.58 -6.95 -10.63
N ASP A 155 -2.41 -6.99 -11.95
CA ASP A 155 -2.48 -5.78 -12.81
C ASP A 155 -1.41 -4.73 -12.46
N VAL A 156 -0.18 -5.19 -12.19
CA VAL A 156 0.94 -4.27 -11.99
C VAL A 156 1.66 -4.05 -13.32
N SER A 157 2.18 -2.83 -13.50
CA SER A 157 3.16 -2.54 -14.56
C SER A 157 4.30 -1.69 -14.01
N VAL A 158 5.51 -1.98 -14.47
CA VAL A 158 6.72 -1.21 -14.14
C VAL A 158 7.30 -0.68 -15.43
N ARG A 159 7.66 0.61 -15.43
CA ARG A 159 8.22 1.29 -16.59
C ARG A 159 9.42 2.10 -16.13
N ASP A 160 10.56 1.85 -16.76
CA ASP A 160 11.78 2.63 -16.58
C ASP A 160 12.18 3.25 -17.91
N VAL A 161 12.52 4.53 -17.88
CA VAL A 161 13.11 5.22 -19.03
C VAL A 161 14.58 5.41 -18.70
N LEU A 162 15.45 4.73 -19.45
CA LEU A 162 16.89 4.88 -19.26
C LEU A 162 17.31 6.28 -19.69
N ASP A 163 18.23 6.84 -18.90
CA ASP A 163 18.97 8.02 -19.32
C ASP A 163 19.61 7.75 -20.69
N LEU A 164 19.58 8.73 -21.58
CA LEU A 164 20.16 8.62 -22.92
C LEU A 164 21.67 8.39 -22.89
N ALA A 165 22.32 8.72 -21.77
CA ALA A 165 23.69 8.37 -21.51
C ALA A 165 23.89 6.85 -21.38
N PHE A 166 22.89 6.07 -21.00
CA PHE A 166 23.03 4.62 -20.81
C PHE A 166 22.58 3.84 -22.04
N GLN A 167 23.38 2.84 -22.41
CA GLN A 167 23.05 1.90 -23.48
C GLN A 167 22.61 0.56 -22.90
N TYR A 168 21.34 0.21 -23.09
CA TYR A 168 20.81 -1.11 -22.74
C TYR A 168 21.64 -2.22 -23.40
N GLN A 169 21.86 -3.33 -22.69
CA GLN A 169 22.50 -4.53 -23.22
C GLN A 169 21.45 -5.61 -23.56
N PRO A 170 21.25 -5.96 -24.84
CA PRO A 170 20.26 -6.95 -25.27
C PRO A 170 20.42 -8.32 -24.61
N GLY A 171 19.30 -9.01 -24.38
CA GLY A 171 19.28 -10.37 -23.84
C GLY A 171 19.71 -10.48 -22.37
N THR A 172 19.62 -9.40 -21.60
CA THR A 172 20.05 -9.37 -20.18
C THR A 172 18.92 -9.33 -19.16
N MET A 173 17.66 -9.22 -19.60
CA MET A 173 16.51 -9.08 -18.70
C MET A 173 16.22 -10.38 -17.93
N ARG A 174 16.00 -10.23 -16.63
CA ARG A 174 15.57 -11.29 -15.70
C ARG A 174 14.51 -10.73 -14.77
N VAL A 175 13.60 -11.59 -14.32
CA VAL A 175 12.61 -11.26 -13.30
C VAL A 175 12.54 -12.35 -12.25
N ASP A 176 12.27 -11.95 -11.00
CA ASP A 176 12.04 -12.86 -9.89
C ASP A 176 10.90 -12.36 -9.00
N ASN A 177 10.24 -13.30 -8.32
CA ASN A 177 9.14 -13.03 -7.38
C ASN A 177 9.17 -14.04 -6.22
N SER A 178 10.35 -14.63 -5.95
CA SER A 178 10.53 -15.73 -5.02
C SER A 178 11.03 -15.27 -3.65
N VAL A 179 11.62 -14.09 -3.57
CA VAL A 179 12.12 -13.50 -2.34
C VAL A 179 10.94 -13.04 -1.47
N GLY A 180 10.96 -13.38 -0.19
CA GLY A 180 9.96 -12.87 0.77
C GLY A 180 10.07 -11.35 0.95
N ASN A 181 8.99 -10.71 1.41
CA ASN A 181 9.01 -9.27 1.68
C ASN A 181 10.12 -8.90 2.66
N CYS A 182 10.60 -7.66 2.54
CA CYS A 182 11.61 -7.14 3.45
C CYS A 182 11.01 -6.97 4.86
N ALA A 183 11.87 -7.10 5.88
CA ALA A 183 11.47 -7.04 7.28
C ALA A 183 10.92 -5.66 7.69
N ALA A 184 11.40 -4.60 7.02
CA ALA A 184 10.91 -3.24 7.15
C ALA A 184 10.21 -2.79 5.86
N ALA A 185 9.60 -1.60 5.89
CA ALA A 185 8.98 -0.99 4.70
C ALA A 185 10.02 -0.81 3.57
N ALA A 186 11.20 -0.28 3.91
CA ALA A 186 12.34 -0.22 3.02
C ALA A 186 13.31 -1.39 3.30
N CYS A 187 13.72 -2.08 2.24
CA CYS A 187 14.70 -3.16 2.35
C CYS A 187 16.07 -2.63 2.80
N THR A 188 16.71 -3.38 3.69
CA THR A 188 18.08 -3.14 4.12
C THR A 188 19.07 -3.54 3.02
N ALA A 189 20.31 -3.06 3.09
CA ALA A 189 21.33 -3.41 2.09
C ALA A 189 21.57 -4.94 1.95
N PRO A 190 21.59 -5.74 3.04
CA PRO A 190 21.67 -7.20 2.90
C PRO A 190 20.46 -7.82 2.20
N GLU A 191 19.24 -7.29 2.43
CA GLU A 191 18.04 -7.75 1.74
C GLU A 191 18.07 -7.37 0.26
N GLU A 192 18.49 -6.15 -0.08
CA GLU A 192 18.70 -5.70 -1.47
C GLU A 192 19.73 -6.61 -2.18
N GLN A 193 20.78 -7.02 -1.49
CA GLN A 193 21.78 -7.96 -2.02
C GLN A 193 21.18 -9.35 -2.29
N ALA A 194 20.31 -9.83 -1.40
CA ALA A 194 19.61 -11.10 -1.57
C ALA A 194 18.62 -11.06 -2.74
N ILE A 195 17.90 -9.94 -2.88
CA ILE A 195 17.01 -9.68 -4.03
C ILE A 195 17.82 -9.71 -5.33
N PHE A 196 18.94 -8.98 -5.39
CA PHE A 196 19.85 -9.00 -6.54
C PHE A 196 20.30 -10.42 -6.89
N ALA A 197 20.76 -11.18 -5.89
CA ALA A 197 21.27 -12.52 -6.11
C ALA A 197 20.19 -13.47 -6.67
N ALA A 198 18.96 -13.39 -6.14
CA ALA A 198 17.83 -14.20 -6.60
C ALA A 198 17.48 -13.91 -8.07
N VAL A 199 17.27 -12.63 -8.41
CA VAL A 199 16.90 -12.25 -9.78
C VAL A 199 18.04 -12.45 -10.78
N ASN A 200 19.30 -12.31 -10.37
CA ASN A 200 20.45 -12.59 -11.23
C ASN A 200 20.59 -14.09 -11.54
N ALA A 201 20.13 -14.97 -10.63
CA ALA A 201 20.08 -16.41 -10.85
C ALA A 201 18.85 -16.88 -11.66
N ALA A 202 17.79 -16.07 -11.73
CA ALA A 202 16.56 -16.39 -12.46
C ALA A 202 16.78 -16.52 -13.97
N ALA A 203 15.92 -17.25 -14.68
CA ALA A 203 16.05 -17.44 -16.13
C ALA A 203 15.99 -16.11 -16.91
N LEU A 204 16.74 -16.03 -18.02
CA LEU A 204 16.63 -14.92 -18.96
C LEU A 204 15.23 -14.85 -19.55
N ARG A 205 14.75 -13.62 -19.76
CA ARG A 205 13.54 -13.32 -20.50
C ARG A 205 13.90 -12.73 -21.86
N THR A 206 12.96 -12.85 -22.79
CA THR A 206 13.02 -12.16 -24.07
C THR A 206 12.79 -10.67 -23.87
N ASP A 207 13.51 -9.86 -24.62
CA ASP A 207 13.46 -8.39 -24.61
C ASP A 207 12.63 -7.83 -25.78
N VAL A 208 11.90 -8.70 -26.48
CA VAL A 208 11.09 -8.36 -27.65
C VAL A 208 9.86 -7.54 -27.26
N VAL A 209 9.47 -6.62 -28.15
CA VAL A 209 8.25 -5.81 -28.00
C VAL A 209 7.07 -6.58 -28.62
N ASP A 210 6.61 -7.64 -27.98
CA ASP A 210 5.53 -8.51 -28.49
C ASP A 210 4.56 -9.04 -27.41
N GLY A 211 4.55 -8.42 -26.23
CA GLY A 211 3.62 -8.79 -25.14
C GLY A 211 4.23 -9.68 -24.06
N ASP A 212 5.55 -9.85 -24.10
CA ASP A 212 6.34 -10.52 -23.06
C ASP A 212 6.16 -9.92 -21.66
N VAL A 213 6.47 -10.74 -20.63
CA VAL A 213 6.50 -10.32 -19.22
C VAL A 213 7.39 -9.09 -19.00
N VAL A 214 8.44 -8.94 -19.84
CA VAL A 214 9.33 -7.78 -19.88
C VAL A 214 9.68 -7.43 -21.32
N SER A 215 9.99 -6.16 -21.62
CA SER A 215 10.39 -5.74 -22.97
C SER A 215 11.31 -4.52 -22.97
N TYR A 216 12.03 -4.28 -24.07
CA TYR A 216 12.78 -3.05 -24.32
C TYR A 216 12.38 -2.38 -25.63
N THR A 217 12.05 -1.09 -25.57
CA THR A 217 11.79 -0.28 -26.78
C THR A 217 12.96 0.68 -27.02
N GLY A 218 13.82 0.34 -28.00
CA GLY A 218 15.02 1.13 -28.32
C GLY A 218 14.75 2.57 -28.79
N ALA A 219 13.61 2.85 -29.41
CA ALA A 219 13.25 4.20 -29.84
C ALA A 219 12.98 5.17 -28.67
N SER A 220 12.58 4.65 -27.51
CA SER A 220 12.23 5.42 -26.32
C SER A 220 13.12 5.11 -25.11
N SER A 221 14.18 4.31 -25.28
CA SER A 221 15.05 3.80 -24.20
C SER A 221 14.27 3.22 -23.01
N ARG A 222 13.14 2.59 -23.29
CA ARG A 222 12.16 2.18 -22.27
C ARG A 222 12.30 0.70 -21.97
N VAL A 223 12.47 0.37 -20.68
CA VAL A 223 12.42 -0.98 -20.14
C VAL A 223 11.11 -1.15 -19.39
N ASP A 224 10.39 -2.23 -19.68
CA ASP A 224 9.06 -2.47 -19.14
C ASP A 224 8.91 -3.86 -18.54
N ALA A 225 8.03 -3.96 -17.55
CA ALA A 225 7.48 -5.21 -17.07
C ALA A 225 5.95 -5.12 -16.94
N GLY A 226 5.26 -6.16 -17.39
CA GLY A 226 3.81 -6.19 -17.54
C GLY A 226 3.34 -5.56 -18.86
N ASN A 227 2.34 -6.17 -19.50
CA ASN A 227 1.81 -5.70 -20.78
C ASN A 227 0.77 -4.59 -20.58
N GLY A 228 1.02 -3.40 -21.15
CA GLY A 228 0.09 -2.26 -21.12
C GLY A 228 -0.95 -2.22 -22.24
N THR A 229 -0.97 -3.24 -23.10
CA THR A 229 -1.78 -3.30 -24.33
C THR A 229 -2.68 -4.54 -24.43
N GLU A 230 -2.46 -5.57 -23.62
CA GLU A 230 -3.36 -6.72 -23.50
C GLU A 230 -3.85 -6.89 -22.06
N ALA A 231 -5.17 -6.93 -21.88
CA ALA A 231 -5.78 -7.22 -20.58
C ALA A 231 -5.43 -8.65 -20.15
N ASN A 232 -5.00 -8.83 -18.90
CA ASN A 232 -4.72 -10.12 -18.23
C ASN A 232 -3.38 -10.84 -18.54
N LEU A 233 -2.42 -10.18 -19.19
CA LEU A 233 -0.99 -10.60 -19.20
C LEU A 233 -0.11 -9.62 -18.40
N GLN A 234 -0.66 -9.07 -17.32
CA GLN A 234 0.02 -8.12 -16.45
C GLN A 234 0.77 -8.82 -15.33
N LEU A 235 1.67 -8.07 -14.69
CA LEU A 235 2.52 -8.60 -13.64
C LEU A 235 1.68 -8.88 -12.38
N ASP A 236 1.75 -10.13 -11.90
CA ASP A 236 1.25 -10.53 -10.59
C ASP A 236 2.40 -10.53 -9.56
N ILE A 237 2.26 -9.74 -8.51
CA ILE A 237 3.17 -9.69 -7.37
C ILE A 237 2.56 -10.51 -6.24
N ASN A 238 3.30 -11.51 -5.75
CA ASN A 238 2.83 -12.35 -4.66
C ASN A 238 2.65 -11.52 -3.39
N GLY A 239 1.72 -11.93 -2.52
CA GLY A 239 1.60 -11.34 -1.19
C GLY A 239 2.82 -11.69 -0.33
N ASN A 240 3.27 -10.74 0.49
CA ASN A 240 4.45 -10.89 1.34
C ASN A 240 5.72 -11.32 0.56
N ALA A 241 5.91 -10.74 -0.62
CA ALA A 241 7.02 -11.05 -1.51
C ALA A 241 7.64 -9.79 -2.12
N VAL A 242 8.85 -9.94 -2.65
CA VAL A 242 9.51 -8.96 -3.50
C VAL A 242 9.41 -9.41 -4.94
N TRP A 243 8.83 -8.56 -5.78
CA TRP A 243 9.01 -8.69 -7.22
C TRP A 243 10.20 -7.85 -7.67
N ALA A 244 11.03 -8.36 -8.57
CA ALA A 244 12.19 -7.66 -9.11
C ALA A 244 12.40 -7.90 -10.61
N ILE A 245 12.94 -6.89 -11.29
CA ILE A 245 13.54 -6.96 -12.62
C ILE A 245 15.02 -6.54 -12.56
N LEU A 246 15.85 -7.27 -13.28
CA LEU A 246 17.27 -6.99 -13.45
C LEU A 246 17.62 -6.92 -14.93
N PHE A 247 18.39 -5.91 -15.32
CA PHE A 247 18.92 -5.80 -16.67
C PHE A 247 20.25 -5.05 -16.68
N SER A 248 21.06 -5.26 -17.71
CA SER A 248 22.35 -4.59 -17.85
C SER A 248 22.25 -3.32 -18.71
N ALA A 249 23.05 -2.34 -18.36
CA ALA A 249 23.33 -1.16 -19.16
C ALA A 249 24.83 -0.90 -19.22
N LYS A 250 25.28 -0.22 -20.27
CA LYS A 250 26.67 0.15 -20.47
C LYS A 250 26.78 1.67 -20.57
N MET A 251 27.83 2.21 -19.95
CA MET A 251 28.23 3.59 -20.18
C MET A 251 29.05 3.64 -21.49
N PRO A 252 28.57 4.29 -22.57
CA PRO A 252 29.31 4.45 -23.82
C PRO A 252 30.63 5.19 -23.66
#